data_AF-A0A9P7BYD3-F1
#
_entry.id   AF-A0A9P7BYD3-F1
#
_cell.length_a   1.000
_cell.length_b   1.000
_cell.length_c   1.000
_cell.angle_alpha   90.00
_cell.angle_beta   90.00
_cell.angle_gamma   90.00
#
_symmetry.space_group_name_H-M   'P 1'
#
loop_
_entity.id
_entity.type
_entity.pdbx_description
1 polymer ?
#
loop_
_entity_poly.entity_id
_entity_poly.type
_entity_poly.pdbx_seq_one_letter_code
_entity_poly.pdbx_strand_id
1 'polypeptide(L)'
;MLKKLIHGQGMSTAVGDEGGFAPNVPSPEAAIQLILKAITEAGYEPGTQIALGLDCASSEFYRDGKYTLAGEGVISLSSQEFTILLATWCDKYPIISIEDGMAENDWDGWKLLTDQLGKKVQLVGDDLSAR
;
A
#
# COMPACT_ATOMS: atom_id res chain seq x y z
N MET A 1 -3.48 -9.80 -18.06
CA MET A 1 -2.01 -9.94 -17.90
C MET A 1 -1.63 -10.30 -16.46
N LEU A 2 -2.12 -9.59 -15.44
CA LEU A 2 -1.86 -9.92 -14.02
C LEU A 2 -2.16 -11.38 -13.63
N LYS A 3 -3.34 -11.92 -14.00
CA LYS A 3 -3.67 -13.35 -13.75
C LYS A 3 -2.63 -14.32 -14.32
N LYS A 4 -2.12 -14.04 -15.53
CA LYS A 4 -1.09 -14.87 -16.17
C LYS A 4 0.24 -14.78 -15.45
N LEU A 5 0.61 -13.59 -14.97
CA LEU A 5 1.83 -13.36 -14.20
C LEU A 5 1.83 -14.07 -12.85
N ILE A 6 0.71 -13.98 -12.12
CA ILE A 6 0.52 -14.67 -10.83
C ILE A 6 0.58 -16.19 -11.04
N HIS A 7 -0.20 -16.70 -12.01
CA HIS A 7 -0.21 -18.12 -12.33
C HIS A 7 1.15 -18.64 -12.80
N GLY A 8 1.86 -17.86 -13.63
CA GLY A 8 3.20 -18.21 -14.12
C GLY A 8 4.27 -18.26 -13.03
N GLN A 9 4.03 -17.62 -11.88
CA GLN A 9 4.88 -17.71 -10.68
C GLN A 9 4.42 -18.82 -9.72
N GLY A 10 3.45 -19.66 -10.11
CA GLY A 10 2.93 -20.74 -9.28
C GLY A 10 2.03 -20.28 -8.12
N MET A 11 1.62 -19.01 -8.11
CA MET A 11 0.77 -18.45 -7.06
C MET A 11 -0.72 -18.62 -7.38
N SER A 12 -1.56 -18.60 -6.32
CA SER A 12 -3.01 -18.72 -6.46
C SER A 12 -3.60 -17.53 -7.22
N THR A 13 -4.56 -17.80 -8.12
CA THR A 13 -5.35 -16.77 -8.82
C THR A 13 -6.81 -16.76 -8.34
N ALA A 14 -7.06 -17.29 -7.13
CA ALA A 14 -8.34 -17.12 -6.46
C ALA A 14 -8.63 -15.63 -6.25
N VAL A 15 -9.92 -15.29 -6.27
CA VAL A 15 -10.38 -13.92 -6.04
C VAL A 15 -10.83 -13.75 -4.60
N GLY A 16 -10.52 -12.60 -4.02
CA GLY A 16 -11.07 -12.15 -2.74
C GLY A 16 -12.47 -11.56 -2.90
N ASP A 17 -12.96 -10.94 -1.83
CA ASP A 17 -14.34 -10.44 -1.74
C ASP A 17 -14.57 -9.24 -2.68
N GLU A 18 -13.54 -8.44 -2.96
CA GLU A 18 -13.55 -7.30 -3.87
C GLU A 18 -13.26 -7.69 -5.33
N GLY A 19 -13.15 -8.99 -5.63
CA GLY A 19 -12.87 -9.50 -6.98
C GLY A 19 -11.41 -9.35 -7.44
N GLY A 20 -10.53 -8.83 -6.58
CA GLY A 20 -9.08 -8.78 -6.78
C GLY A 20 -8.38 -10.12 -6.51
N PHE A 21 -7.11 -10.26 -6.88
CA PHE A 21 -6.31 -11.45 -6.56
C PHE A 21 -5.59 -11.28 -5.22
N ALA A 22 -5.47 -12.36 -4.44
CA ALA A 22 -4.69 -12.41 -3.20
C ALA A 22 -3.50 -13.39 -3.32
N PRO A 23 -2.47 -13.09 -4.14
CA PRO A 23 -1.30 -13.94 -4.29
C PRO A 23 -0.43 -13.93 -3.03
N ASN A 24 0.24 -15.04 -2.73
CA ASN A 24 1.19 -15.12 -1.62
C ASN A 24 2.53 -14.47 -2.00
N VAL A 25 2.61 -13.16 -1.87
CA VAL A 25 3.82 -12.36 -2.10
C VAL A 25 4.67 -12.23 -0.83
N PRO A 26 6.00 -12.08 -0.92
CA PRO A 26 6.87 -12.03 0.25
C PRO A 26 6.80 -10.71 1.03
N SER A 27 6.31 -9.63 0.41
CA SER A 27 6.17 -8.31 1.04
C SER A 27 5.14 -7.43 0.32
N PRO A 28 4.67 -6.34 0.97
CA PRO A 28 3.81 -5.35 0.30
C PRO A 28 4.47 -4.71 -0.93
N GLU A 29 5.78 -4.41 -0.86
CA GLU A 29 6.52 -3.84 -2.00
C GLU A 29 6.56 -4.81 -3.20
N ALA A 30 6.62 -6.13 -2.95
CA ALA A 30 6.54 -7.12 -4.01
C ALA A 30 5.17 -7.12 -4.73
N ALA A 31 4.07 -6.83 -4.01
CA ALA A 31 2.75 -6.64 -4.63
C ALA A 31 2.75 -5.43 -5.57
N ILE A 32 3.31 -4.30 -5.12
CA ILE A 32 3.45 -3.07 -5.93
C ILE A 32 4.22 -3.37 -7.22
N GLN A 33 5.38 -4.02 -7.11
CA GLN A 33 6.22 -4.38 -8.25
C GLN A 33 5.52 -5.34 -9.23
N LEU A 34 4.74 -6.29 -8.72
CA LEU A 34 3.96 -7.21 -9.53
C LEU A 34 2.89 -6.49 -10.36
N ILE A 35 2.20 -5.51 -9.76
CA ILE A 35 1.20 -4.69 -10.47
C ILE A 35 1.87 -3.83 -11.54
N LEU A 36 3.01 -3.19 -11.22
CA LEU A 36 3.77 -2.39 -12.19
C LEU A 36 4.23 -3.24 -13.38
N LYS A 37 4.72 -4.46 -13.13
CA LYS A 37 5.05 -5.40 -14.20
C LYS A 37 3.83 -5.73 -15.07
N ALA A 38 2.67 -5.95 -14.45
CA ALA A 38 1.44 -6.24 -15.18
C ALA A 38 0.95 -5.06 -16.04
N ILE A 39 1.13 -3.82 -15.58
CA ILE A 39 0.84 -2.58 -16.33
C ILE A 39 1.72 -2.53 -17.59
N THR A 40 3.03 -2.70 -17.42
CA THR A 40 3.99 -2.69 -18.54
C THR A 40 3.71 -3.81 -19.54
N GLU A 41 3.43 -5.03 -19.08
CA GLU A 41 3.09 -6.16 -19.97
C GLU A 41 1.73 -6.00 -20.68
N ALA A 42 0.86 -5.14 -20.17
CA ALA A 42 -0.36 -4.76 -20.86
C ALA A 42 -0.13 -3.66 -21.92
N GLY A 43 1.08 -3.13 -22.04
CA GLY A 43 1.46 -2.10 -23.00
C GLY A 43 1.18 -0.66 -22.53
N TYR A 44 0.98 -0.45 -21.24
CA TYR A 44 0.80 0.88 -20.65
C TYR A 44 2.06 1.35 -19.93
N GLU A 45 2.25 2.67 -19.88
CA GLU A 45 3.34 3.32 -19.15
C GLU A 45 2.92 3.67 -17.71
N PRO A 46 3.54 3.06 -16.67
CA PRO A 46 3.27 3.42 -15.28
C PRO A 46 3.64 4.87 -14.98
N GLY A 47 2.82 5.56 -14.19
CA GLY A 47 3.01 6.97 -13.83
C GLY A 47 2.54 7.99 -14.86
N THR A 48 2.47 7.59 -16.14
CA THR A 48 1.95 8.45 -17.21
C THR A 48 0.52 8.09 -17.58
N GLN A 49 0.24 6.80 -17.82
CA GLN A 49 -1.09 6.33 -18.22
C GLN A 49 -1.85 5.66 -17.08
N ILE A 50 -1.12 5.00 -16.17
CA ILE A 50 -1.70 4.30 -15.02
C ILE A 50 -0.87 4.59 -13.78
N ALA A 51 -1.51 5.08 -12.73
CA ALA A 51 -0.93 5.28 -11.41
C ALA A 51 -1.54 4.29 -10.40
N LEU A 52 -0.96 4.22 -9.20
CA LEU A 52 -1.37 3.33 -8.13
C LEU A 52 -2.08 4.11 -7.02
N GLY A 53 -3.08 3.47 -6.43
CA GLY A 53 -3.65 3.81 -5.13
C GLY A 53 -3.39 2.68 -4.16
N LEU A 54 -3.14 3.00 -2.89
CA LEU A 54 -3.01 2.03 -1.82
C LEU A 54 -4.11 2.27 -0.81
N ASP A 55 -4.80 1.21 -0.41
CA ASP A 55 -5.53 1.16 0.85
C ASP A 55 -4.70 0.34 1.83
N CYS A 56 -4.24 1.00 2.89
CA CYS A 56 -3.41 0.37 3.90
C CYS A 56 -4.26 -0.25 5.02
N ALA A 57 -5.48 0.21 5.27
CA ALA A 57 -6.29 -0.19 6.43
C ALA A 57 -5.44 -0.29 7.73
N SER A 58 -4.62 0.73 8.02
CA SER A 58 -3.48 0.58 8.95
C SER A 58 -3.88 0.27 10.39
N SER A 59 -5.12 0.58 10.77
CA SER A 59 -5.75 0.19 12.04
C SER A 59 -5.69 -1.33 12.27
N GLU A 60 -5.78 -2.14 11.23
CA GLU A 60 -5.78 -3.60 11.32
C GLU A 60 -4.47 -4.18 11.85
N PHE A 61 -3.36 -3.47 11.66
CA PHE A 61 -2.02 -3.88 12.13
C PHE A 61 -1.35 -2.89 13.09
N TYR A 62 -2.08 -1.89 13.58
CA TYR A 62 -1.60 -0.97 14.60
C TYR A 62 -1.87 -1.51 16.02
N ARG A 63 -0.81 -1.78 16.79
CA ARG A 63 -0.88 -2.33 18.15
C ARG A 63 0.14 -1.62 19.03
N ASP A 64 -0.27 -1.23 20.23
CA ASP A 64 0.59 -0.64 21.27
C ASP A 64 1.48 0.52 20.78
N GLY A 65 0.92 1.41 19.95
CA GLY A 65 1.63 2.58 19.44
C GLY A 65 2.52 2.31 18.21
N LYS A 66 2.42 1.12 17.60
CA LYS A 66 3.28 0.71 16.49
C LYS A 66 2.53 -0.05 15.40
N TYR A 67 3.00 0.09 14.16
CA TYR A 67 2.52 -0.63 12.98
C TYR A 67 3.30 -1.92 12.80
N THR A 68 2.61 -3.06 12.80
CA THR A 68 3.23 -4.39 12.72
C THR A 68 3.01 -5.02 11.35
N LEU A 69 4.03 -4.97 10.49
CA LEU A 69 3.93 -5.54 9.15
C LEU A 69 4.33 -7.02 9.16
N ALA A 70 3.42 -7.86 8.67
CA ALA A 70 3.68 -9.29 8.47
C ALA A 70 4.38 -9.55 7.12
N GLY A 71 5.34 -10.48 7.10
CA GLY A 71 6.15 -10.84 5.92
C GLY A 71 7.27 -11.81 6.30
N GLU A 72 8.37 -11.86 5.53
CA GLU A 72 9.62 -12.56 5.90
C GLU A 72 10.35 -11.84 7.06
N GLY A 73 9.71 -11.82 8.23
CA GLY A 73 10.12 -11.06 9.41
C GLY A 73 9.02 -10.11 9.86
N VAL A 74 8.66 -10.17 11.16
CA VAL A 74 7.75 -9.20 11.75
C VAL A 74 8.53 -7.91 12.00
N ILE A 75 8.13 -6.83 11.35
CA ILE A 75 8.72 -5.50 11.55
C ILE A 75 7.70 -4.66 12.32
N SER A 76 8.15 -4.02 13.40
CA SER A 76 7.33 -3.12 14.20
C SER A 76 7.88 -1.70 14.06
N LEU A 77 7.05 -0.81 13.53
CA LEU A 77 7.41 0.56 13.15
C LEU A 77 6.64 1.56 14.01
N SER A 78 7.32 2.60 14.48
CA SER A 78 6.62 3.80 14.96
C SER A 78 5.89 4.51 13.82
N SER A 79 4.98 5.43 14.13
CA SER A 79 4.28 6.27 13.13
C SER A 79 5.25 7.04 12.24
N GLN A 80 6.36 7.52 12.80
CA GLN A 80 7.41 8.20 12.03
C GLN A 80 8.08 7.25 11.03
N GLU A 81 8.45 6.05 11.46
CA GLU A 81 9.10 5.06 10.58
C GLU A 81 8.14 4.56 9.50
N PHE A 82 6.87 4.38 9.84
CA PHE A 82 5.84 3.99 8.87
C PHE A 82 5.57 5.11 7.85
N THR A 83 5.52 6.37 8.29
CA THR A 83 5.46 7.55 7.39
C THR A 83 6.63 7.56 6.41
N ILE A 84 7.85 7.32 6.91
CA ILE A 84 9.06 7.28 6.08
C ILE A 84 8.99 6.13 5.07
N LEU A 85 8.48 4.96 5.46
CA LEU A 85 8.28 3.83 4.57
C LEU A 85 7.32 4.18 3.43
N LEU A 86 6.13 4.70 3.75
CA LEU A 86 5.14 5.11 2.75
C LEU A 86 5.68 6.19 1.82
N ALA A 87 6.39 7.19 2.37
CA ALA A 87 7.03 8.23 1.56
C ALA A 87 8.10 7.66 0.62
N THR A 88 8.89 6.71 1.10
CA THR A 88 9.90 6.02 0.28
C THR A 88 9.24 5.27 -0.89
N TRP A 89 8.08 4.64 -0.68
CA TRP A 89 7.34 4.02 -1.78
C TRP A 89 6.76 5.05 -2.76
N CYS A 90 6.22 6.16 -2.28
CA CYS A 90 5.72 7.23 -3.15
C CYS A 90 6.82 7.89 -3.99
N ASP A 91 8.06 7.97 -3.48
CA ASP A 91 9.20 8.48 -4.24
C ASP A 91 9.70 7.46 -5.30
N LYS A 92 9.53 6.16 -5.05
CA LYS A 92 9.99 5.07 -5.95
C LYS A 92 8.96 4.67 -7.01
N TYR A 93 7.68 4.77 -6.69
CA TYR A 93 6.58 4.20 -7.46
C TYR A 93 5.50 5.26 -7.73
N PRO A 94 4.73 5.14 -8.82
CA PRO A 94 3.71 6.12 -9.19
C PRO A 94 2.45 6.00 -8.31
N ILE A 95 2.60 6.12 -7.00
CA ILE A 95 1.51 6.11 -6.01
C ILE A 95 1.00 7.54 -5.86
N ILE A 96 -0.28 7.75 -6.16
CA ILE A 96 -0.90 9.08 -6.12
C ILE A 96 -1.99 9.21 -5.05
N SER A 97 -2.39 8.09 -4.43
CA SER A 97 -3.39 8.07 -3.36
C SER A 97 -3.02 7.01 -2.32
N ILE A 98 -3.15 7.38 -1.04
CA ILE A 98 -3.05 6.48 0.11
C ILE A 98 -4.31 6.66 0.95
N GLU A 99 -5.02 5.58 1.18
CA GLU A 99 -6.18 5.46 2.05
C GLU A 99 -5.76 4.77 3.36
N ASP A 100 -6.25 5.30 4.47
CA ASP A 100 -6.00 4.84 5.84
C ASP A 100 -4.54 4.48 6.11
N GLY A 101 -3.65 5.38 5.68
CA GLY A 101 -2.20 5.28 5.82
C GLY A 101 -1.69 5.41 7.27
N MET A 102 -2.57 5.73 8.22
CA MET A 102 -2.32 5.72 9.66
C MET A 102 -3.56 5.16 10.36
N ALA A 103 -3.40 4.63 11.57
CA ALA A 103 -4.51 4.12 12.36
C ALA A 103 -5.53 5.23 12.70
N GLU A 104 -6.80 4.86 12.87
CA GLU A 104 -7.92 5.80 13.12
C GLU A 104 -7.67 6.75 14.30
N ASN A 105 -6.92 6.30 15.31
CA ASN A 105 -6.65 7.03 16.54
C ASN A 105 -5.25 7.64 16.58
N ASP A 106 -4.41 7.44 15.57
CA ASP A 106 -3.04 7.98 15.50
C ASP A 106 -3.01 9.36 14.81
N TRP A 107 -3.61 10.35 15.46
CA TRP A 107 -3.69 11.72 14.95
C TRP A 107 -2.32 12.39 14.75
N ASP A 108 -1.36 12.09 15.63
CA ASP A 108 0.02 12.56 15.49
C ASP A 108 0.69 11.93 14.26
N GLY A 109 0.48 10.63 14.02
CA GLY A 109 0.90 9.95 12.80
C GLY A 109 0.25 10.53 11.54
N TRP A 110 -1.06 10.79 11.56
CA TRP A 110 -1.77 11.45 10.45
C TRP A 110 -1.20 12.83 10.13
N LYS A 111 -0.85 13.59 11.17
CA LYS A 111 -0.19 14.88 11.00
C LYS A 111 1.20 14.72 10.34
N LEU A 112 2.01 13.78 10.80
CA LEU A 112 3.32 13.48 10.21
C LEU A 112 3.19 13.06 8.73
N LEU A 113 2.24 12.18 8.42
CA LEU A 113 1.96 11.72 7.05
C LEU A 113 1.53 12.89 6.16
N THR A 114 0.63 13.73 6.66
CA THR A 114 0.12 14.89 5.93
C THR A 114 1.21 15.92 5.68
N ASP A 115 2.02 16.24 6.69
CA ASP A 115 3.14 17.17 6.56
C ASP A 115 4.18 16.67 5.54
N GLN A 116 4.42 15.36 5.48
CA GLN A 116 5.37 14.73 4.56
C GLN A 116 4.85 14.57 3.13
N LEU A 117 3.61 14.12 2.94
CA LEU A 117 3.08 13.65 1.64
C LEU A 117 1.87 14.43 1.12
N GLY A 118 1.14 15.16 1.96
CA GLY A 118 -0.17 15.74 1.60
C GLY A 118 -0.15 16.78 0.48
N LYS A 119 1.04 17.27 0.07
CA LYS A 119 1.20 18.15 -1.09
C LYS A 119 1.35 17.42 -2.43
N LYS A 120 1.62 16.11 -2.39
CA LYS A 120 2.03 15.30 -3.56
C LYS A 120 1.12 14.09 -3.79
N VAL A 121 0.58 13.54 -2.70
CA VAL A 121 -0.21 12.31 -2.66
C VAL A 121 -1.54 12.64 -2.02
N GLN A 122 -2.64 12.16 -2.61
CA GLN A 122 -3.96 12.24 -2.00
C GLN A 122 -3.98 11.35 -0.76
N LEU A 123 -4.37 11.91 0.39
CA LEU A 123 -4.55 11.16 1.63
C LEU A 123 -6.05 11.06 1.91
N VAL A 124 -6.56 9.83 1.93
CA VAL A 124 -7.98 9.52 2.15
C VAL A 124 -8.11 8.87 3.54
N GLY A 125 -9.02 9.38 4.36
CA GLY A 125 -9.39 8.74 5.62
C GLY A 125 -10.80 8.18 5.51
N ASP A 126 -10.95 6.86 5.48
CA ASP A 126 -12.26 6.21 5.49
C ASP A 126 -12.74 6.09 6.95
N ASP A 127 -12.01 5.31 7.76
CA ASP A 127 -12.30 5.13 9.19
C ASP A 127 -12.13 6.43 10.02
N LEU A 128 -11.25 7.33 9.56
CA LEU A 128 -10.97 8.60 10.23
C LEU A 128 -12.19 9.54 10.28
N SER A 129 -13.09 9.44 9.29
CA SER A 129 -14.22 10.36 9.12
C SER A 129 -15.56 9.79 9.61
N ALA A 130 -15.58 8.54 10.06
CA ALA A 130 -16.78 7.82 10.47
C ALA A 130 -17.32 8.21 11.88
N ARG A 131 -16.85 9.32 12.49
CA ARG A 131 -17.33 9.83 13.79
C ARG A 131 -17.46 11.35 13.85
#